data_AF-A0A829QJX3-F1
#
_entry.id   AF-A0A829QJX3-F1
#
_cell.length_a   1.000
_cell.length_b   1.000
_cell.length_c   1.000
_cell.angle_alpha   90.00
_cell.angle_beta   90.00
_cell.angle_gamma   90.00
#
_symmetry.space_group_name_H-M   'P 1'
#
loop_
_entity.id
_entity.type
_entity.pdbx_description
1 polymer ?
#
loop_
_entity_poly.entity_id
_entity_poly.type
_entity_poly.pdbx_seq_one_letter_code
_entity_poly.pdbx_strand_id
1 'polypeptide(L)' 'MVRRGKTHDVVNPRVVSRDEAATLVKSRAFGRLPFEQAVLLTYA' A
#
# COMPACT_ATOMS: atom_id res chain seq x y z
N MET A 1 -21.82 -15.68 0.05
CA MET A 1 -20.80 -14.62 -0.07
C MET A 1 -19.85 -15.00 -1.21
N VAL A 2 -19.99 -14.39 -2.39
CA VAL A 2 -19.16 -14.74 -3.55
C VAL A 2 -17.79 -14.06 -3.41
N ARG A 3 -16.71 -14.83 -3.23
CA ARG A 3 -15.35 -14.28 -3.28
C ARG A 3 -15.05 -13.89 -4.73
N ARG A 4 -15.04 -12.59 -5.03
CA ARG A 4 -14.50 -12.05 -6.28
C ARG A 4 -13.01 -11.79 -6.10
N GLY A 5 -12.20 -12.83 -6.29
CA GLY A 5 -10.75 -12.65 -6.42
C GLY A 5 -10.44 -11.90 -7.71
N LYS A 6 -9.53 -10.93 -7.67
CA LYS A 6 -8.99 -10.25 -8.84
C LYS A 6 -7.47 -10.34 -8.82
N THR A 7 -6.89 -10.82 -9.90
CA THR A 7 -5.43 -10.82 -10.11
C THR A 7 -5.03 -9.46 -10.68
N HIS A 8 -3.93 -8.92 -10.18
CA HIS A 8 -3.36 -7.66 -10.66
C HIS A 8 -1.88 -7.87 -11.00
N ASP A 9 -1.45 -7.37 -12.15
CA ASP A 9 -0.05 -7.35 -12.53
C ASP A 9 0.66 -6.20 -11.82
N VAL A 10 1.65 -6.52 -10.99
CA VAL A 10 2.45 -5.55 -10.24
C VAL A 10 3.70 -5.22 -11.05
N VAL A 11 3.93 -3.94 -11.33
CA VAL A 11 5.02 -3.50 -12.22
C VAL A 11 6.21 -2.87 -11.50
N ASN A 12 6.03 -2.33 -10.29
CA ASN A 12 7.09 -1.62 -9.56
C ASN A 12 6.90 -1.71 -8.03
N PRO A 13 7.18 -2.87 -7.42
CA PRO A 13 7.12 -3.01 -5.96
C PRO A 13 8.31 -2.28 -5.31
N ARG A 14 8.04 -1.42 -4.32
CA ARG A 14 9.11 -0.68 -3.61
C ARG A 14 8.85 -0.66 -2.12
N VAL A 15 9.92 -0.80 -1.33
CA VAL A 15 9.87 -0.53 0.12
C VAL A 15 10.03 0.97 0.33
N VAL A 16 9.10 1.57 1.06
CA VAL A 16 9.08 2.99 1.42
C VAL A 16 8.88 3.14 2.92
N SER A 17 9.23 4.29 3.48
CA SER A 17 8.91 4.60 4.86
C SER A 17 7.40 4.77 5.07
N ARG A 18 6.96 4.64 6.33
CA ARG A 18 5.57 4.94 6.71
C ARG A 18 5.16 6.34 6.30
N ASP A 19 6.02 7.32 6.54
CA ASP A 19 5.67 8.72 6.32
C ASP A 19 5.55 9.05 4.82
N GLU A 20 6.43 8.50 3.99
CA GLU A 20 6.29 8.56 2.52
C GLU A 20 4.99 7.89 2.07
N ALA A 21 4.70 6.68 2.54
CA ALA A 21 3.47 5.97 2.19
C ALA A 21 2.20 6.70 2.66
N ALA A 22 2.24 7.39 3.82
CA ALA A 22 1.10 8.14 4.34
C ALA A 22 0.67 9.27 3.41
N THR A 23 1.57 9.83 2.60
CA THR A 23 1.22 10.85 1.58
C THR A 23 0.41 10.29 0.42
N LEU A 24 0.50 8.97 0.17
CA LEU A 24 -0.11 8.28 -0.97
C LEU A 24 -1.47 7.64 -0.61
N VAL A 25 -1.79 7.54 0.68
CA VAL A 25 -2.99 6.86 1.18
C VAL A 25 -4.01 7.89 1.64
N LYS A 26 -5.28 7.73 1.24
CA LYS A 26 -6.38 8.64 1.63
C LYS A 26 -6.74 8.58 3.14
N SER A 27 -6.11 7.70 3.91
CA SER A 27 -6.43 7.46 5.32
C SER A 27 -5.42 8.12 6.25
N ARG A 28 -5.90 9.07 7.07
CA ARG A 28 -5.10 9.73 8.10
C ARG A 28 -4.62 8.79 9.22
N ALA A 29 -5.28 7.64 9.39
CA ALA A 29 -4.89 6.65 10.39
C ALA A 29 -3.61 5.89 9.98
N PHE A 30 -3.31 5.84 8.69
CA PHE A 30 -2.18 5.06 8.16
C PHE A 30 -0.84 5.50 8.76
N GLY A 31 -0.60 6.82 8.84
CA GLY A 31 0.63 7.37 9.44
C GLY A 31 0.76 7.15 10.95
N ARG A 32 -0.28 6.66 11.64
CA ARG A 32 -0.25 6.35 13.07
C ARG A 32 -0.03 4.87 13.37
N LEU A 33 0.02 4.04 12.32
CA LEU A 33 0.20 2.61 12.51
C LEU A 33 1.63 2.30 13.00
N PRO A 34 1.79 1.27 13.85
CA PRO A 34 3.06 0.95 14.50
C PRO A 34 3.97 0.14 13.58
N PHE A 35 4.29 0.69 12.40
CA PHE A 35 5.30 0.14 11.50
C PHE A 35 6.22 1.24 10.99
N GLU A 36 7.41 0.85 10.56
CA GLU A 36 8.42 1.77 10.03
C GLU A 36 8.40 1.83 8.50
N GLN A 37 8.14 0.69 7.85
CA GLN A 37 8.19 0.54 6.40
C GLN A 37 6.92 -0.09 5.84
N ALA A 38 6.64 0.19 4.57
CA ALA A 38 5.54 -0.37 3.81
C ALA A 38 6.00 -0.75 2.39
N VAL A 39 5.28 -1.68 1.76
CA VAL A 39 5.48 -2.01 0.34
C VAL A 39 4.46 -1.25 -0.49
N LEU A 40 4.94 -0.36 -1.34
CA LEU A 40 4.13 0.33 -2.35
C LEU A 40 4.03 -0.57 -3.59
N LEU A 41 2.80 -0.93 -3.96
CA LEU A 41 2.49 -1.68 -5.17
C LEU A 41 1.91 -0.75 -6.23
N THR A 42 2.50 -0.77 -7.42
CA THR A 42 1.94 -0.13 -8.63
C THR A 42 1.47 -1.22 -9.58
N TYR A 43 0.29 -1.04 -10.16
CA TYR A 43 -0.32 -1.99 -11.08
C TYR A 43 -0.29 -1.45 -12.52
N ALA A 44 -0.21 -2.34 -13.52
CA ALA A 44 -0.34 -2.01 -14.94
C ALA A 44 -1.78 -1.61 -15.33
#